data_AF-A0A6J6MHP2-F1
#
_entry.id   AF-A0A6J6MHP2-F1
#
_cell.length_a   1.000
_cell.length_b   1.000
_cell.length_c   1.000
_cell.angle_alpha   90.00
_cell.angle_beta   90.00
_cell.angle_gamma   90.00
#
_symmetry.space_group_name_H-M   'P 1'
#
loop_
_entity.id
_entity.type
_entity.pdbx_description
1 polymer ?
#
loop_
_entity_poly.entity_id
_entity_poly.type
_entity_poly.pdbx_seq_one_letter_code
_entity_poly.pdbx_strand_id
1 'polypeptide(L)'
;MYQTLREDKIINADIWDSQPKMLAAGLGFTNIIGVPGLSTDNLALSRTLTRLAGGAWNTVSCSPDQTATLVSYTSAGTPDGVAKSYGQEVYYSDGLPIEFSWPMLPSTLDATDFRVNLNNGQAVTPQVASIYPNMEYNERSVAVIFGHFGNRFSSSQPGAIYPTSIEVVLDETPLQLVGPGLQIVSAVGLKADAPGSPYTDPDVEPAKRGGPKLVGAKLTRMSTDGDTAPKDFQQHLPNDGVALYGDQAQYRLRTYTSGGMTADGVRGLFPTDFARFFRLQATTSAGDTVLLTETGKDYLIDGKKLRVVGLADLGKKQETYNDCYVEDKDNYIDIILSGEVEAVSKITTVEIPSTGAYSPVYNPGGPGNDPAPNVRYSAPSPPISQKVTIALEDPLTVTYPDGASAR
;
A
#
# COMPACT_ATOMS: atom_id res chain seq x y z
N MET A 1 9.47 0.54 -20.39
CA MET A 1 9.06 0.13 -19.04
C MET A 1 7.55 0.31 -18.88
N TYR A 2 6.99 1.51 -18.74
CA TYR A 2 5.55 1.74 -18.53
C TYR A 2 4.59 0.90 -19.38
N GLN A 3 4.84 0.72 -20.68
CA GLN A 3 3.96 -0.08 -21.56
C GLN A 3 3.74 -1.52 -21.08
N THR A 4 4.72 -2.15 -20.41
CA THR A 4 4.55 -3.51 -19.87
C THR A 4 3.63 -3.54 -18.65
N LEU A 5 3.45 -2.41 -17.95
CA LEU A 5 2.44 -2.28 -16.90
C LEU A 5 1.04 -2.15 -17.48
N ARG A 6 0.87 -1.78 -18.76
CA ARG A 6 -0.45 -1.69 -19.42
C ARG A 6 -0.93 -3.02 -20.01
N GLU A 7 -0.17 -4.10 -19.84
CA GLU A 7 -0.58 -5.41 -20.33
C GLU A 7 -1.73 -5.95 -19.46
N ASP A 8 -2.79 -6.42 -20.11
CA ASP A 8 -3.92 -7.07 -19.43
C ASP A 8 -3.56 -8.48 -18.96
N LYS A 9 -2.67 -8.52 -17.97
CA LYS A 9 -2.21 -9.72 -17.30
C LYS A 9 -2.52 -9.60 -15.81
N ILE A 10 -3.44 -10.42 -15.38
CA ILE A 10 -3.93 -10.54 -14.00
C ILE A 10 -3.86 -12.03 -13.67
N ILE A 11 -3.21 -12.40 -12.57
CA ILE A 11 -3.04 -13.80 -12.20
C ILE A 11 -3.36 -13.92 -10.73
N ASN A 12 -4.39 -14.70 -10.42
CA ASN A 12 -4.80 -14.98 -9.04
C ASN A 12 -4.98 -13.69 -8.21
N ALA A 13 -5.47 -12.62 -8.85
CA ALA A 13 -5.62 -11.33 -8.19
C ALA A 13 -6.82 -11.28 -7.26
N ASP A 14 -6.63 -10.64 -6.12
CA ASP A 14 -7.63 -10.60 -5.07
C ASP A 14 -8.89 -9.83 -5.48
N ILE A 15 -10.04 -10.49 -5.34
CA ILE A 15 -11.35 -9.85 -5.29
C ILE A 15 -11.67 -9.55 -3.83
N TRP A 16 -11.99 -8.28 -3.56
CA TRP A 16 -12.21 -7.74 -2.21
C TRP A 16 -13.69 -7.56 -1.88
N ASP A 17 -14.57 -7.58 -2.88
CA ASP A 17 -16.02 -7.55 -2.69
C ASP A 17 -16.76 -8.30 -3.79
N SER A 18 -17.98 -8.74 -3.48
CA SER A 18 -18.92 -9.34 -4.42
C SER A 18 -19.35 -8.42 -5.56
N GLN A 19 -19.17 -7.10 -5.44
CA GLN A 19 -19.57 -6.10 -6.43
C GLN A 19 -18.42 -5.14 -6.75
N PRO A 20 -18.37 -4.58 -7.97
CA PRO A 20 -17.38 -3.57 -8.34
C PRO A 20 -17.68 -2.26 -7.60
N LYS A 21 -16.68 -1.73 -6.89
CA LYS A 21 -16.73 -0.42 -6.22
C LYS A 21 -15.33 0.12 -5.98
N MET A 22 -15.25 1.41 -5.67
CA MET A 22 -14.08 1.99 -5.03
C MET A 22 -14.21 1.78 -3.51
N LEU A 23 -13.22 1.15 -2.90
CA LEU A 23 -13.16 0.91 -1.46
C LEU A 23 -12.61 2.12 -0.71
N ALA A 24 -11.64 2.81 -1.31
CA ALA A 24 -11.14 4.08 -0.85
C ALA A 24 -10.50 4.86 -2.00
N ALA A 25 -10.31 6.15 -1.76
CA ALA A 25 -9.47 7.04 -2.55
C ALA A 25 -9.11 8.23 -1.68
N GLY A 26 -7.84 8.64 -1.65
CA GLY A 26 -7.45 9.72 -0.76
C GLY A 26 -6.06 10.25 -1.02
N LEU A 27 -5.85 11.53 -0.74
CA LEU A 27 -4.53 12.16 -0.85
C LEU A 27 -3.56 11.51 0.13
N GLY A 28 -2.49 10.89 -0.38
CA GLY A 28 -1.45 10.30 0.45
C GLY A 28 -0.42 11.34 0.91
N PHE A 29 0.06 12.15 -0.04
CA PHE A 29 1.11 13.16 0.18
C PHE A 29 1.17 14.18 -0.96
N THR A 30 1.90 15.28 -0.73
CA THR A 30 2.00 16.42 -1.64
C THR A 30 3.43 16.78 -2.02
N ASN A 31 3.60 17.26 -3.26
CA ASN A 31 4.80 17.89 -3.84
C ASN A 31 6.08 17.05 -3.95
N ILE A 32 6.11 15.81 -3.47
CA ILE A 32 7.34 15.00 -3.41
C ILE A 32 7.54 14.06 -4.62
N ILE A 33 6.66 14.11 -5.62
CA ILE A 33 6.79 13.31 -6.85
C ILE A 33 7.32 14.19 -7.97
N GLY A 34 8.32 13.71 -8.70
CA GLY A 34 8.92 14.47 -9.78
C GLY A 34 9.86 15.57 -9.28
N VAL A 35 10.61 15.32 -8.22
CA VAL A 35 11.62 16.26 -7.71
C VAL A 35 12.88 16.11 -8.57
N PRO A 36 13.27 17.12 -9.38
CA PRO A 36 14.40 17.02 -10.28
C PRO A 36 15.73 17.00 -9.52
N GLY A 37 16.74 16.34 -10.08
CA GLY A 37 18.13 16.39 -9.57
C GLY A 37 18.42 15.51 -8.35
N LEU A 38 17.50 14.66 -7.91
CA LEU A 38 17.79 13.68 -6.87
C LEU A 38 18.70 12.57 -7.41
N SER A 39 19.79 12.29 -6.69
CA SER A 39 20.74 11.21 -6.95
C SER A 39 21.47 10.79 -5.66
N THR A 40 21.99 9.56 -5.64
CA THR A 40 22.94 9.10 -4.62
C THR A 40 24.35 9.64 -4.80
N ASP A 41 24.69 10.19 -5.98
CA ASP A 41 26.02 10.76 -6.25
C ASP A 41 26.26 12.09 -5.51
N ASN A 42 25.18 12.78 -5.13
CA ASN A 42 25.25 14.03 -4.39
C ASN A 42 24.13 14.10 -3.33
N LEU A 43 24.31 13.32 -2.25
CA LEU A 43 23.35 13.24 -1.14
C LEU A 43 23.04 14.60 -0.50
N ALA A 44 24.02 15.51 -0.43
CA ALA A 44 23.82 16.83 0.16
C ALA A 44 22.84 17.69 -0.66
N LEU A 45 22.97 17.67 -1.99
CA LEU A 45 22.03 18.34 -2.88
C LEU A 45 20.66 17.65 -2.84
N SER A 46 20.61 16.33 -2.97
CA SER A 46 19.36 15.56 -2.93
C SER A 46 18.57 15.79 -1.64
N ARG A 47 19.25 15.83 -0.48
CA ARG A 47 18.64 16.19 0.80
C ARG A 47 18.04 17.57 0.78
N THR A 48 18.75 18.54 0.21
CA THR A 48 18.29 19.93 0.14
C THR A 48 17.04 20.03 -0.74
N LEU A 49 17.08 19.45 -1.94
CA LEU A 49 15.95 19.46 -2.88
C LEU A 49 14.73 18.74 -2.32
N THR A 50 14.95 17.58 -1.68
CA THR A 50 13.89 16.84 -0.98
C THR A 50 13.21 17.70 0.08
N ARG A 51 13.99 18.35 0.95
CA ARG A 51 13.45 19.21 2.02
C ARG A 51 12.72 20.43 1.48
N LEU A 52 13.20 21.03 0.38
CA LEU A 52 12.52 22.13 -0.30
C LEU A 52 11.18 21.71 -0.90
N ALA A 53 11.05 20.47 -1.38
CA ALA A 53 9.79 19.88 -1.79
C ALA A 53 8.88 19.45 -0.61
N GLY A 54 9.35 19.60 0.64
CA GLY A 54 8.67 19.18 1.86
C GLY A 54 8.82 17.69 2.17
N GLY A 55 9.69 16.96 1.49
CA GLY A 55 10.01 15.57 1.80
C GLY A 55 10.86 15.42 3.06
N ALA A 56 10.82 14.23 3.66
CA ALA A 56 11.74 13.84 4.72
C ALA A 56 13.03 13.27 4.14
N TRP A 57 14.11 13.34 4.92
CA TRP A 57 15.40 12.76 4.56
C TRP A 57 15.96 11.98 5.74
N ASN A 58 16.06 10.67 5.62
CA ASN A 58 16.55 9.80 6.67
C ASN A 58 18.07 9.86 6.82
N THR A 59 18.54 9.72 8.05
CA THR A 59 19.89 9.24 8.33
C THR A 59 19.88 7.73 8.16
N VAL A 60 20.78 7.21 7.32
CA VAL A 60 20.79 5.80 6.89
C VAL A 60 22.01 5.10 7.44
N SER A 61 21.79 3.97 8.11
CA SER A 61 22.83 3.05 8.56
C SER A 61 22.67 1.67 7.91
N CYS A 62 23.67 1.27 7.14
CA CYS A 62 23.68 0.01 6.41
C CYS A 62 24.79 -0.93 6.87
N SER A 63 24.62 -2.23 6.62
CA SER A 63 25.72 -3.19 6.77
C SER A 63 26.87 -2.86 5.80
N PRO A 64 28.13 -3.24 6.11
CA PRO A 64 29.30 -2.86 5.31
C PRO A 64 29.25 -3.27 3.82
N ASP A 65 28.48 -4.29 3.49
CA ASP A 65 28.30 -4.88 2.16
C ASP A 65 27.07 -4.32 1.41
N GLN A 66 26.27 -3.47 2.05
CA GLN A 66 25.07 -2.90 1.47
C GLN A 66 25.29 -1.46 1.02
N THR A 67 24.68 -1.11 -0.11
CA THR A 67 24.69 0.26 -0.64
C THR A 67 23.29 0.84 -0.56
N ALA A 68 23.17 1.97 0.15
CA ALA A 68 21.92 2.70 0.25
C ALA A 68 21.51 3.24 -1.12
N THR A 69 20.22 3.11 -1.43
CA THR A 69 19.64 3.70 -2.64
C THR A 69 18.87 4.97 -2.26
N LEU A 70 18.41 5.75 -3.24
CA LEU A 70 17.67 6.98 -2.96
C LEU A 70 16.45 6.74 -2.06
N VAL A 71 15.77 5.60 -2.23
CA VAL A 71 14.59 5.24 -1.44
C VAL A 71 14.87 4.91 0.03
N SER A 72 16.14 4.63 0.39
CA SER A 72 16.58 4.52 1.78
C SER A 72 16.58 5.89 2.47
N TYR A 73 16.84 6.96 1.71
CA TYR A 73 16.93 8.33 2.23
C TYR A 73 15.61 9.08 2.18
N THR A 74 14.78 8.87 1.17
CA THR A 74 13.53 9.64 1.00
C THR A 74 12.45 8.87 0.25
N SER A 75 11.20 9.26 0.45
CA SER A 75 10.07 8.86 -0.39
C SER A 75 9.87 9.74 -1.62
N ALA A 76 10.68 10.79 -1.80
CA ALA A 76 10.57 11.64 -2.98
C ALA A 76 10.98 10.90 -4.27
N GLY A 77 10.15 11.02 -5.31
CA GLY A 77 10.36 10.39 -6.61
C GLY A 77 11.00 11.34 -7.62
N THR A 78 11.79 10.81 -8.56
CA THR A 78 12.41 11.60 -9.65
C THR A 78 11.50 11.69 -10.88
N PRO A 79 11.60 12.73 -11.73
CA PRO A 79 10.85 12.80 -12.98
C PRO A 79 11.08 11.58 -13.89
N ASP A 80 12.33 11.14 -14.05
CA ASP A 80 12.69 9.95 -14.83
C ASP A 80 12.09 8.65 -14.25
N GLY A 81 12.06 8.52 -12.92
CA GLY A 81 11.39 7.41 -12.25
C GLY A 81 9.91 7.37 -12.58
N VAL A 82 9.24 8.52 -12.54
CA VAL A 82 7.82 8.65 -12.92
C VAL A 82 7.62 8.33 -14.41
N ALA A 83 8.46 8.85 -15.31
CA ALA A 83 8.33 8.55 -16.73
C ALA A 83 8.44 7.05 -17.04
N LYS A 84 9.30 6.33 -16.31
CA LYS A 84 9.46 4.89 -16.46
C LYS A 84 8.24 4.08 -16.00
N SER A 85 7.52 4.52 -14.96
CA SER A 85 6.39 3.77 -14.38
C SER A 85 5.01 4.33 -14.68
N TYR A 86 4.91 5.55 -15.21
CA TYR A 86 3.66 6.26 -15.53
C TYR A 86 3.62 6.81 -16.97
N GLY A 87 4.69 6.65 -17.74
CA GLY A 87 4.74 6.97 -19.17
C GLY A 87 5.15 8.40 -19.50
N GLN A 88 5.16 9.32 -18.53
CA GLN A 88 5.66 10.68 -18.70
C GLN A 88 6.21 11.28 -17.40
N GLU A 89 7.06 12.29 -17.54
CA GLU A 89 7.56 13.04 -16.40
C GLU A 89 6.45 13.91 -15.78
N VAL A 90 6.51 14.05 -14.46
CA VAL A 90 5.74 15.06 -13.71
C VAL A 90 6.70 15.82 -12.80
N TYR A 91 6.23 16.93 -12.22
CA TYR A 91 7.07 17.82 -11.44
C TYR A 91 6.33 18.34 -10.21
N TYR A 92 6.90 18.08 -9.03
CA TYR A 92 6.34 18.45 -7.73
C TYR A 92 4.85 18.09 -7.58
N SER A 93 4.50 16.89 -8.02
CA SER A 93 3.15 16.37 -7.95
C SER A 93 2.87 15.71 -6.61
N ASP A 94 1.58 15.58 -6.33
CA ASP A 94 0.97 14.88 -5.21
C ASP A 94 0.74 13.41 -5.59
N GLY A 95 0.63 12.54 -4.58
CA GLY A 95 0.29 11.13 -4.73
C GLY A 95 -1.06 10.78 -4.13
N LEU A 96 -1.90 10.11 -4.92
CA LEU A 96 -3.25 9.70 -4.51
C LEU A 96 -3.53 8.28 -5.04
N PRO A 97 -3.56 7.26 -4.17
CA PRO A 97 -3.99 5.91 -4.52
C PRO A 97 -5.52 5.77 -4.47
N ILE A 98 -6.03 4.88 -5.33
CA ILE A 98 -7.46 4.59 -5.50
C ILE A 98 -7.61 3.07 -5.46
N GLU A 99 -8.28 2.59 -4.41
CA GLU A 99 -8.47 1.18 -4.16
C GLU A 99 -9.80 0.68 -4.72
N PHE A 100 -9.77 -0.29 -5.63
CA PHE A 100 -10.95 -0.94 -6.19
C PHE A 100 -11.22 -2.28 -5.51
N SER A 101 -12.48 -2.71 -5.50
CA SER A 101 -12.83 -4.02 -5.00
C SER A 101 -12.45 -5.16 -5.96
N TRP A 102 -12.36 -4.85 -7.26
CA TRP A 102 -12.03 -5.78 -8.34
C TRP A 102 -10.77 -5.29 -9.07
N PRO A 103 -9.91 -6.21 -9.57
CA PRO A 103 -8.78 -5.86 -10.41
C PRO A 103 -9.18 -5.06 -11.65
N MET A 104 -8.36 -4.08 -12.03
CA MET A 104 -8.54 -3.32 -13.26
C MET A 104 -7.90 -4.03 -14.45
N LEU A 105 -8.40 -3.79 -15.65
CA LEU A 105 -7.68 -4.05 -16.90
C LEU A 105 -6.67 -2.92 -17.14
N PRO A 106 -5.36 -3.15 -16.97
CA PRO A 106 -4.36 -2.09 -17.07
C PRO A 106 -4.30 -1.38 -18.42
N SER A 107 -4.72 -2.03 -19.51
CA SER A 107 -4.75 -1.41 -20.84
C SER A 107 -5.76 -0.26 -20.91
N THR A 108 -6.80 -0.31 -20.08
CA THR A 108 -7.89 0.67 -20.00
C THR A 108 -7.68 1.78 -18.98
N LEU A 109 -6.59 1.74 -18.21
CA LEU A 109 -6.30 2.74 -17.19
C LEU A 109 -5.61 3.97 -17.79
N ASP A 110 -6.21 5.14 -17.63
CA ASP A 110 -5.66 6.44 -17.98
C ASP A 110 -5.91 7.50 -16.90
N ALA A 111 -5.20 8.63 -16.98
CA ALA A 111 -5.43 9.77 -16.10
C ALA A 111 -6.81 10.39 -16.35
N THR A 112 -7.32 10.35 -17.59
CA THR A 112 -8.61 10.93 -17.97
C THR A 112 -9.82 10.20 -17.39
N ASP A 113 -9.63 8.95 -16.91
CA ASP A 113 -10.65 8.20 -16.20
C ASP A 113 -11.08 8.87 -14.90
N PHE A 114 -10.27 9.75 -14.31
CA PHE A 114 -10.51 10.24 -12.95
C PHE A 114 -10.84 11.73 -12.89
N ARG A 115 -11.85 12.04 -12.07
CA ARG A 115 -12.14 13.40 -11.61
C ARG A 115 -11.95 13.50 -10.10
N VAL A 116 -10.98 14.32 -9.68
CA VAL A 116 -10.71 14.61 -8.26
C VAL A 116 -11.43 15.91 -7.88
N ASN A 117 -12.42 15.82 -6.99
CA ASN A 117 -13.20 16.98 -6.53
C ASN A 117 -12.60 17.55 -5.24
N LEU A 118 -12.27 18.83 -5.24
CA LEU A 118 -11.59 19.51 -4.14
C LEU A 118 -12.57 20.26 -3.24
N ASN A 119 -12.17 20.49 -1.99
CA ASN A 119 -12.96 21.19 -0.99
C ASN A 119 -13.28 22.67 -1.32
N ASN A 120 -12.55 23.27 -2.27
CA ASN A 120 -12.80 24.63 -2.76
C ASN A 120 -13.76 24.68 -3.97
N GLY A 121 -14.37 23.55 -4.35
CA GLY A 121 -15.30 23.43 -5.47
C GLY A 121 -14.65 23.21 -6.84
N GLN A 122 -13.31 23.17 -6.93
CA GLN A 122 -12.62 22.81 -8.16
C GLN A 122 -12.67 21.30 -8.41
N ALA A 123 -12.59 20.91 -9.68
CA ALA A 123 -12.38 19.54 -10.12
C ALA A 123 -11.10 19.47 -10.94
N VAL A 124 -10.28 18.45 -10.69
CA VAL A 124 -8.95 18.28 -11.30
C VAL A 124 -8.87 16.92 -11.98
N THR A 125 -8.38 16.90 -13.21
CA THR A 125 -7.93 15.68 -13.89
C THR A 125 -6.46 15.44 -13.54
N PRO A 126 -6.07 14.22 -13.13
CA PRO A 126 -4.67 13.88 -12.89
C PRO A 126 -3.78 14.11 -14.11
N GLN A 127 -2.47 14.21 -13.87
CA GLN A 127 -1.47 14.27 -14.92
C GLN A 127 -1.14 12.87 -15.45
N VAL A 128 -1.07 11.87 -14.58
CA VAL A 128 -0.78 10.48 -14.93
C VAL A 128 -1.54 9.50 -14.06
N ALA A 129 -1.73 8.28 -14.56
CA ALA A 129 -2.23 7.11 -13.84
C ALA A 129 -1.38 5.88 -14.15
N SER A 130 -1.18 5.02 -13.15
CA SER A 130 -0.54 3.72 -13.30
C SER A 130 -0.98 2.79 -12.18
N ILE A 131 -0.80 1.50 -12.36
CA ILE A 131 -0.94 0.52 -11.28
C ILE A 131 0.29 0.46 -10.37
N TYR A 132 1.44 1.00 -10.81
CA TYR A 132 2.65 1.04 -9.98
C TYR A 132 2.42 1.86 -8.69
N PRO A 133 2.91 1.42 -7.51
CA PRO A 133 3.77 0.26 -7.25
C PRO A 133 3.06 -1.11 -7.14
N ASN A 134 1.74 -1.19 -7.27
CA ASN A 134 0.95 -2.44 -7.23
C ASN A 134 1.09 -3.24 -8.55
N MET A 135 2.33 -3.63 -8.84
CA MET A 135 2.74 -4.17 -10.13
C MET A 135 2.66 -5.70 -10.22
N GLU A 136 2.44 -6.38 -9.10
CA GLU A 136 2.30 -7.83 -9.05
C GLU A 136 0.99 -8.25 -9.71
N TYR A 137 1.02 -9.40 -10.38
CA TYR A 137 -0.13 -9.86 -11.15
C TYR A 137 -1.33 -10.22 -10.26
N ASN A 138 -1.12 -10.45 -8.97
CA ASN A 138 -2.19 -10.74 -8.01
C ASN A 138 -2.72 -9.49 -7.24
N GLU A 139 -2.28 -8.28 -7.59
CA GLU A 139 -2.52 -7.04 -6.80
C GLU A 139 -3.15 -5.89 -7.60
N ARG A 140 -3.61 -6.18 -8.82
CA ARG A 140 -4.05 -5.21 -9.85
C ARG A 140 -5.30 -4.39 -9.53
N SER A 141 -5.65 -4.21 -8.25
CA SER A 141 -6.86 -3.49 -7.80
C SER A 141 -6.59 -2.04 -7.38
N VAL A 142 -5.37 -1.51 -7.55
CA VAL A 142 -5.04 -0.13 -7.17
C VAL A 142 -4.58 0.68 -8.36
N ALA A 143 -5.22 1.83 -8.57
CA ALA A 143 -4.69 2.88 -9.44
C ALA A 143 -3.98 3.92 -8.58
N VAL A 144 -2.81 4.37 -9.00
CA VAL A 144 -2.10 5.49 -8.40
C VAL A 144 -2.05 6.62 -9.41
N ILE A 145 -2.51 7.79 -8.99
CA ILE A 145 -2.55 8.98 -9.82
C ILE A 145 -1.63 10.07 -9.25
N PHE A 146 -0.97 10.81 -10.15
CA PHE A 146 -0.18 11.99 -9.79
C PHE A 146 -0.77 13.25 -10.43
N GLY A 147 -0.74 14.35 -9.68
CA GLY A 147 -1.28 15.64 -10.09
C GLY A 147 -1.14 16.67 -8.98
N HIS A 148 -1.97 17.70 -8.99
CA HIS A 148 -2.00 18.71 -7.92
C HIS A 148 -3.38 18.68 -7.28
N PHE A 149 -3.46 18.04 -6.12
CA PHE A 149 -4.71 17.66 -5.45
C PHE A 149 -4.85 18.34 -4.09
N GLY A 150 -3.77 18.85 -3.50
CA GLY A 150 -3.86 19.49 -2.20
C GLY A 150 -2.67 20.33 -1.79
N ASN A 151 -2.70 20.75 -0.53
CA ASN A 151 -1.60 21.40 0.15
C ASN A 151 -1.39 20.81 1.54
N ARG A 152 -0.36 21.29 2.24
CA ARG A 152 0.06 20.71 3.52
C ARG A 152 -0.71 21.21 4.72
N PHE A 153 -1.84 21.88 4.54
CA PHE A 153 -2.63 22.36 5.67
C PHE A 153 -3.55 21.26 6.20
N SER A 154 -3.79 21.27 7.52
CA SER A 154 -4.84 20.43 8.10
C SER A 154 -6.20 20.90 7.58
N SER A 155 -7.19 19.99 7.56
CA SER A 155 -8.51 20.29 7.01
C SER A 155 -9.23 21.47 7.68
N SER A 156 -8.86 21.82 8.91
CA SER A 156 -9.40 22.93 9.70
C SER A 156 -8.69 24.27 9.47
N GLN A 157 -7.52 24.27 8.83
CA GLN A 157 -6.74 25.49 8.60
C GLN A 157 -7.31 26.30 7.42
N PRO A 158 -7.45 27.63 7.56
CA PRO A 158 -7.83 28.50 6.45
C PRO A 158 -6.90 28.33 5.25
N GLY A 159 -7.49 28.17 4.06
CA GLY A 159 -6.74 27.96 2.82
C GLY A 159 -6.32 26.50 2.56
N ALA A 160 -6.74 25.55 3.38
CA ALA A 160 -6.51 24.14 3.11
C ALA A 160 -7.18 23.70 1.80
N ILE A 161 -6.41 23.00 0.96
CA ILE A 161 -6.89 22.39 -0.28
C ILE A 161 -6.66 20.89 -0.17
N TYR A 162 -7.71 20.11 -0.38
CA TYR A 162 -7.65 18.64 -0.35
C TYR A 162 -8.83 18.01 -1.11
N PRO A 163 -8.69 16.75 -1.55
CA PRO A 163 -9.78 16.01 -2.16
C PRO A 163 -10.92 15.76 -1.17
N THR A 164 -12.15 15.88 -1.66
CA THR A 164 -13.39 15.52 -0.95
C THR A 164 -14.04 14.28 -1.55
N SER A 165 -13.85 14.03 -2.84
CA SER A 165 -14.26 12.78 -3.49
C SER A 165 -13.52 12.57 -4.80
N ILE A 166 -13.42 11.31 -5.21
CA ILE A 166 -12.87 10.88 -6.49
C ILE A 166 -13.94 10.05 -7.19
N GLU A 167 -14.10 10.29 -8.49
CA GLU A 167 -15.06 9.58 -9.34
C GLU A 167 -14.38 9.12 -10.62
N VAL A 168 -14.75 7.92 -11.08
CA VAL A 168 -14.41 7.44 -12.42
C VAL A 168 -15.41 8.03 -13.41
N VAL A 169 -14.93 8.78 -14.39
CA VAL A 169 -15.74 9.47 -15.40
C VAL A 169 -15.61 8.80 -16.76
N LEU A 170 -16.56 9.07 -17.65
CA LEU A 170 -16.50 8.59 -19.02
C LEU A 170 -15.45 9.37 -19.82
N ASP A 171 -14.57 8.66 -20.52
CA ASP A 171 -13.65 9.20 -21.51
C ASP A 171 -13.68 8.37 -22.83
N GLU A 172 -12.64 8.46 -23.64
CA GLU A 172 -12.53 7.72 -24.91
C GLU A 172 -12.19 6.23 -24.71
N THR A 173 -11.59 5.85 -23.58
CA THR A 173 -11.13 4.50 -23.26
C THR A 173 -11.53 4.12 -21.82
N PRO A 174 -12.84 3.95 -21.54
CA PRO A 174 -13.31 3.92 -20.16
C PRO A 174 -12.70 2.79 -19.34
N LEU A 175 -12.22 3.10 -18.14
CA LEU A 175 -11.68 2.11 -17.20
C LEU A 175 -12.60 0.91 -17.02
N GLN A 176 -12.01 -0.29 -17.10
CA GLN A 176 -12.69 -1.56 -16.93
C GLN A 176 -12.11 -2.36 -15.75
N LEU A 177 -13.00 -3.07 -15.04
CA LEU A 177 -12.65 -4.01 -13.97
C LEU A 177 -13.00 -5.45 -14.39
N VAL A 178 -12.23 -6.42 -13.89
CA VAL A 178 -12.49 -7.85 -14.07
C VAL A 178 -12.91 -8.47 -12.74
N GLY A 179 -14.07 -9.09 -12.72
CA GLY A 179 -14.64 -9.76 -11.55
C GLY A 179 -14.82 -11.26 -11.70
N PRO A 180 -15.58 -11.87 -10.77
CA PRO A 180 -15.92 -13.30 -10.81
C PRO A 180 -16.47 -13.75 -12.17
N GLY A 181 -16.09 -14.96 -12.59
CA GLY A 181 -16.54 -15.52 -13.87
C GLY A 181 -16.01 -14.76 -15.10
N LEU A 182 -14.90 -14.02 -14.96
CA LEU A 182 -14.31 -13.17 -16.00
C LEU A 182 -15.25 -12.07 -16.49
N GLN A 183 -16.18 -11.64 -15.63
CA GLN A 183 -17.06 -10.53 -15.95
C GLN A 183 -16.24 -9.23 -16.06
N ILE A 184 -16.26 -8.61 -17.25
CA ILE A 184 -15.67 -7.29 -17.47
C ILE A 184 -16.78 -6.24 -17.31
N VAL A 185 -16.55 -5.25 -16.46
CA VAL A 185 -17.50 -4.17 -16.18
C VAL A 185 -16.83 -2.81 -16.32
N SER A 186 -17.57 -1.80 -16.76
CA SER A 186 -17.08 -0.42 -16.74
C SER A 186 -17.08 0.11 -15.30
N ALA A 187 -16.01 0.82 -14.93
CA ALA A 187 -15.90 1.52 -13.65
C ALA A 187 -16.56 2.91 -13.67
N VAL A 188 -17.06 3.39 -14.81
CA VAL A 188 -17.67 4.73 -14.93
C VAL A 188 -18.82 4.90 -13.92
N GLY A 189 -18.78 6.00 -13.18
CA GLY A 189 -19.75 6.33 -12.14
C GLY A 189 -19.43 5.73 -10.77
N LEU A 190 -18.40 4.87 -10.65
CA LEU A 190 -17.87 4.51 -9.33
C LEU A 190 -17.27 5.75 -8.66
N LYS A 191 -17.50 5.86 -7.35
CA LYS A 191 -17.09 7.01 -6.55
C LYS A 191 -16.64 6.57 -5.16
N ALA A 192 -15.63 7.24 -4.62
CA ALA A 192 -15.25 7.18 -3.22
C ALA A 192 -15.18 8.60 -2.61
N ASP A 193 -15.62 8.70 -1.35
CA ASP A 193 -15.39 9.90 -0.55
C ASP A 193 -13.96 9.88 0.00
N ALA A 194 -13.29 11.04 -0.08
CA ALA A 194 -11.94 11.18 0.43
C ALA A 194 -11.95 11.58 1.91
N PRO A 195 -11.02 11.07 2.74
CA PRO A 195 -11.00 11.34 4.18
C PRO A 195 -10.56 12.77 4.54
N GLY A 196 -10.23 13.60 3.55
CA GLY A 196 -9.71 14.96 3.72
C GLY A 196 -8.18 15.03 3.60
N SER A 197 -7.58 16.03 4.23
CA SER A 197 -6.12 16.22 4.21
C SER A 197 -5.39 15.18 5.06
N PRO A 198 -4.30 14.55 4.55
CA PRO A 198 -3.45 13.67 5.35
C PRO A 198 -2.55 14.46 6.32
N TYR A 199 -2.59 15.79 6.32
CA TYR A 199 -1.74 16.68 7.12
C TYR A 199 -2.43 17.18 8.39
N THR A 200 -3.03 16.28 9.17
CA THR A 200 -3.69 16.63 10.43
C THR A 200 -2.71 17.28 11.42
N ASP A 201 -3.23 18.10 12.33
CA ASP A 201 -2.38 18.73 13.35
C ASP A 201 -1.70 17.67 14.24
N PRO A 202 -0.44 17.88 14.66
CA PRO A 202 0.33 16.85 15.38
C PRO A 202 -0.28 16.46 16.72
N ASP A 203 -1.03 17.37 17.35
CA ASP A 203 -1.64 17.18 18.68
C ASP A 203 -3.08 16.64 18.62
N VAL A 204 -3.57 16.21 17.46
CA VAL A 204 -4.89 15.58 17.40
C VAL A 204 -4.90 14.22 18.10
N GLU A 205 -6.04 13.88 18.71
CA GLU A 205 -6.30 12.55 19.25
C GLU A 205 -6.00 11.46 18.22
N PRO A 206 -5.45 10.29 18.61
CA PRO A 206 -5.07 9.24 17.67
C PRO A 206 -6.16 8.83 16.68
N ALA A 207 -7.42 8.77 17.12
CA ALA A 207 -8.57 8.42 16.28
C ALA A 207 -8.88 9.46 15.17
N LYS A 208 -8.32 10.67 15.27
CA LYS A 208 -8.52 11.78 14.32
C LYS A 208 -7.32 12.00 13.40
N ARG A 209 -6.27 11.18 13.49
CA ARG A 209 -5.11 11.30 12.61
C ARG A 209 -5.50 10.96 11.17
N GLY A 210 -4.94 11.70 10.22
CA GLY A 210 -5.25 11.59 8.79
C GLY A 210 -4.42 10.58 8.00
N GLY A 211 -3.62 9.74 8.67
CA GLY A 211 -2.77 8.74 8.01
C GLY A 211 -3.55 7.58 7.36
N PRO A 212 -2.82 6.61 6.79
CA PRO A 212 -3.42 5.50 6.05
C PRO A 212 -4.29 4.60 6.92
N LYS A 213 -5.19 3.87 6.28
CA LYS A 213 -6.10 2.89 6.90
C LYS A 213 -6.04 1.56 6.14
N LEU A 214 -6.65 0.53 6.72
CA LEU A 214 -6.98 -0.69 5.99
C LEU A 214 -8.36 -0.54 5.34
N VAL A 215 -8.49 -1.05 4.12
CA VAL A 215 -9.74 -1.12 3.36
C VAL A 215 -10.25 -2.56 3.21
N GLY A 216 -9.37 -3.54 3.46
CA GLY A 216 -9.70 -4.96 3.43
C GLY A 216 -8.67 -5.81 4.19
N ALA A 217 -9.10 -7.00 4.58
CA ALA A 217 -8.21 -8.06 5.05
C ALA A 217 -8.81 -9.41 4.66
N LYS A 218 -8.01 -10.29 4.05
CA LYS A 218 -8.46 -11.58 3.55
C LYS A 218 -7.48 -12.68 3.93
N LEU A 219 -8.01 -13.76 4.49
CA LEU A 219 -7.24 -14.92 4.91
C LEU A 219 -7.42 -16.07 3.92
N THR A 220 -6.34 -16.45 3.25
CA THR A 220 -6.30 -17.55 2.28
C THR A 220 -5.28 -18.61 2.71
N ARG A 221 -5.31 -19.77 2.07
CA ARG A 221 -4.12 -20.64 2.03
C ARG A 221 -3.00 -19.92 1.27
N MET A 222 -1.76 -20.21 1.62
CA MET A 222 -0.62 -19.62 0.92
C MET A 222 -0.60 -20.11 -0.53
N SER A 223 -0.41 -19.19 -1.47
CA SER A 223 -0.18 -19.45 -2.89
C SER A 223 0.81 -18.42 -3.40
N THR A 224 1.70 -18.83 -4.30
CA THR A 224 2.64 -17.93 -5.00
C THR A 224 2.14 -17.53 -6.38
N ASP A 225 0.91 -17.93 -6.73
CA ASP A 225 0.36 -17.62 -8.05
C ASP A 225 0.11 -16.11 -8.15
N GLY A 226 0.76 -15.51 -9.15
CA GLY A 226 0.66 -14.08 -9.41
C GLY A 226 1.58 -13.19 -8.58
N ASP A 227 2.36 -13.75 -7.63
CA ASP A 227 3.44 -13.06 -6.88
C ASP A 227 4.67 -12.84 -7.79
N THR A 228 4.42 -12.17 -8.91
CA THR A 228 5.44 -11.72 -9.83
C THR A 228 4.93 -10.56 -10.67
N ALA A 229 5.85 -9.84 -11.31
CA ALA A 229 5.56 -8.63 -12.07
C ALA A 229 6.16 -8.70 -13.48
N PRO A 230 5.91 -7.73 -14.37
CA PRO A 230 6.68 -7.60 -15.61
C PRO A 230 8.19 -7.49 -15.30
N LYS A 231 9.04 -8.10 -16.13
CA LYS A 231 10.48 -8.30 -15.88
C LYS A 231 11.23 -7.04 -15.40
N ASP A 232 10.89 -5.89 -15.97
CA ASP A 232 11.49 -4.59 -15.66
C ASP A 232 11.12 -4.04 -14.26
N PHE A 233 10.18 -4.68 -13.56
CA PHE A 233 9.64 -4.28 -12.26
C PHE A 233 9.81 -5.36 -11.17
N GLN A 234 10.73 -6.30 -11.36
CA GLN A 234 10.98 -7.41 -10.43
C GLN A 234 12.14 -7.16 -9.45
N GLN A 235 12.53 -5.90 -9.21
CA GLN A 235 13.73 -5.57 -8.41
C GLN A 235 13.65 -6.12 -6.98
N HIS A 236 12.45 -6.11 -6.39
CA HIS A 236 12.17 -6.48 -5.00
C HIS A 236 11.64 -7.91 -4.85
N LEU A 237 11.53 -8.65 -5.95
CA LEU A 237 10.98 -10.00 -6.01
C LEU A 237 12.06 -11.11 -6.03
N PRO A 238 11.80 -12.31 -5.48
CA PRO A 238 10.57 -12.69 -4.78
C PRO A 238 10.53 -12.15 -3.34
N ASN A 239 9.33 -11.77 -2.90
CA ASN A 239 8.98 -11.16 -1.62
C ASN A 239 7.83 -11.90 -0.91
N ASP A 240 7.30 -12.98 -1.52
CA ASP A 240 6.17 -13.74 -1.03
C ASP A 240 6.49 -14.56 0.24
N GLY A 241 5.44 -15.03 0.91
CA GLY A 241 5.56 -15.81 2.14
C GLY A 241 6.42 -17.07 2.02
N VAL A 242 6.34 -17.79 0.89
CA VAL A 242 7.13 -19.02 0.67
C VAL A 242 8.60 -18.68 0.47
N ALA A 243 8.92 -17.63 -0.30
CA ALA A 243 10.29 -17.15 -0.47
C ALA A 243 10.93 -16.74 0.87
N LEU A 244 10.16 -16.10 1.76
CA LEU A 244 10.66 -15.64 3.05
C LEU A 244 10.73 -16.77 4.10
N TYR A 245 9.75 -17.66 4.14
CA TYR A 245 9.54 -18.57 5.28
C TYR A 245 9.41 -20.06 4.93
N GLY A 246 9.46 -20.43 3.65
CA GLY A 246 9.38 -21.82 3.18
C GLY A 246 8.11 -22.51 3.69
N ASP A 247 8.26 -23.74 4.19
CA ASP A 247 7.14 -24.58 4.65
C ASP A 247 6.35 -24.00 5.84
N GLN A 248 6.88 -22.96 6.50
CA GLN A 248 6.14 -22.24 7.55
C GLN A 248 5.06 -21.32 6.98
N ALA A 249 5.13 -20.95 5.70
CA ALA A 249 4.10 -20.15 5.03
C ALA A 249 2.94 -21.04 4.58
N GLN A 250 2.04 -21.37 5.51
CA GLN A 250 0.90 -22.25 5.25
C GLN A 250 -0.36 -21.46 4.88
N TYR A 251 -0.51 -20.27 5.47
CA TYR A 251 -1.63 -19.37 5.22
C TYR A 251 -1.14 -17.93 5.12
N ARG A 252 -1.91 -17.13 4.39
CA ARG A 252 -1.66 -15.71 4.16
C ARG A 252 -2.88 -14.92 4.64
N LEU A 253 -2.68 -14.00 5.58
CA LEU A 253 -3.64 -12.93 5.83
C LEU A 253 -3.12 -11.68 5.12
N ARG A 254 -3.64 -11.42 3.93
CA ARG A 254 -3.31 -10.23 3.14
C ARG A 254 -4.14 -9.06 3.62
N THR A 255 -3.47 -7.98 3.97
CA THR A 255 -4.11 -6.70 4.27
C THR A 255 -4.10 -5.82 3.03
N TYR A 256 -5.18 -5.07 2.83
CA TYR A 256 -5.32 -4.12 1.73
C TYR A 256 -5.42 -2.72 2.30
N THR A 257 -4.49 -1.84 1.92
CA THR A 257 -4.28 -0.52 2.53
C THR A 257 -4.79 0.61 1.63
N SER A 258 -5.22 1.73 2.22
CA SER A 258 -5.67 2.95 1.50
C SER A 258 -4.50 3.81 0.98
N GLY A 259 -3.33 3.19 0.79
CA GLY A 259 -2.05 3.81 0.44
C GLY A 259 -0.88 3.06 1.06
N GLY A 260 0.27 3.07 0.37
CA GLY A 260 1.47 2.35 0.82
C GLY A 260 1.83 2.67 2.27
N MET A 261 1.98 1.64 3.09
CA MET A 261 2.21 1.77 4.53
C MET A 261 3.68 1.58 4.86
N THR A 262 4.31 2.65 5.30
CA THR A 262 5.71 2.69 5.72
C THR A 262 5.81 2.90 7.22
N ALA A 263 6.99 2.65 7.79
CA ALA A 263 7.19 2.80 9.23
C ALA A 263 7.22 4.25 9.72
N ASP A 264 7.68 5.17 8.86
CA ASP A 264 7.91 6.57 9.22
C ASP A 264 7.65 7.56 8.07
N GLY A 265 7.18 7.08 6.91
CA GLY A 265 6.99 7.87 5.69
C GLY A 265 8.13 7.80 4.69
N VAL A 266 9.22 7.10 5.03
CA VAL A 266 10.40 6.89 4.18
C VAL A 266 10.80 5.42 4.20
N ARG A 267 11.12 4.89 5.39
CA ARG A 267 11.56 3.50 5.60
C ARG A 267 10.38 2.56 5.47
N GLY A 268 10.54 1.54 4.63
CA GLY A 268 9.57 0.45 4.54
C GLY A 268 9.42 -0.34 5.83
N LEU A 269 8.42 -1.21 5.88
CA LEU A 269 8.28 -2.20 6.93
C LEU A 269 9.31 -3.32 6.74
N PHE A 270 9.67 -3.98 7.84
CA PHE A 270 10.50 -5.18 7.78
C PHE A 270 9.66 -6.45 7.92
N PRO A 271 10.10 -7.57 7.36
CA PRO A 271 9.51 -8.89 7.62
C PRO A 271 9.38 -9.25 9.11
N THR A 272 10.18 -8.61 9.97
CA THR A 272 10.18 -8.79 11.43
C THR A 272 9.33 -7.77 12.20
N ASP A 273 8.68 -6.82 11.53
CA ASP A 273 8.01 -5.68 12.16
C ASP A 273 6.57 -5.99 12.65
N PHE A 274 6.07 -7.23 12.52
CA PHE A 274 4.70 -7.61 12.94
C PHE A 274 4.35 -7.11 14.35
N ALA A 275 5.13 -7.46 15.37
CA ALA A 275 4.80 -7.13 16.76
C ALA A 275 4.89 -5.62 17.08
N ARG A 276 5.54 -4.84 16.20
CA ARG A 276 5.67 -3.39 16.34
C ARG A 276 4.43 -2.64 15.88
N PHE A 277 3.76 -3.13 14.83
CA PHE A 277 2.64 -2.42 14.19
C PHE A 277 1.31 -3.18 14.29
N PHE A 278 1.34 -4.51 14.25
CA PHE A 278 0.16 -5.36 14.09
C PHE A 278 -0.13 -6.20 15.33
N ARG A 279 -1.40 -6.59 15.44
CA ARG A 279 -1.84 -7.77 16.21
C ARG A 279 -3.07 -8.38 15.56
N LEU A 280 -3.35 -9.64 15.85
CA LEU A 280 -4.56 -10.32 15.38
C LEU A 280 -5.47 -10.68 16.55
N GLN A 281 -6.77 -10.76 16.28
CA GLN A 281 -7.75 -11.32 17.20
C GLN A 281 -8.31 -12.63 16.64
N ALA A 282 -8.26 -13.69 17.43
CA ALA A 282 -9.00 -14.91 17.19
C ALA A 282 -10.13 -15.07 18.22
N THR A 283 -11.29 -15.55 17.80
CA THR A 283 -12.43 -15.78 18.69
C THR A 283 -12.65 -17.28 18.88
N THR A 284 -12.57 -17.77 20.12
CA THR A 284 -12.78 -19.17 20.46
C THR A 284 -14.24 -19.60 20.24
N SER A 285 -14.50 -20.90 20.24
CA SER A 285 -15.88 -21.40 20.17
C SER A 285 -16.72 -21.05 21.41
N ALA A 286 -16.07 -20.68 22.52
CA ALA A 286 -16.72 -20.15 23.73
C ALA A 286 -17.02 -18.64 23.66
N GLY A 287 -16.53 -17.94 22.63
CA GLY A 287 -16.69 -16.49 22.45
C GLY A 287 -15.57 -15.64 23.06
N ASP A 288 -14.52 -16.26 23.62
CA ASP A 288 -13.38 -15.53 24.18
C ASP A 288 -12.45 -15.03 23.06
N THR A 289 -11.87 -13.85 23.26
CA THR A 289 -10.87 -13.29 22.35
C THR A 289 -9.46 -13.67 22.78
N VAL A 290 -8.69 -14.27 21.86
CA VAL A 290 -7.24 -14.49 22.00
C VAL A 290 -6.50 -13.47 21.13
N LEU A 291 -5.61 -12.69 21.74
CA LEU A 291 -4.76 -11.74 21.04
C LEU A 291 -3.43 -12.40 20.64
N LEU A 292 -3.10 -12.25 19.36
CA LEU A 292 -1.85 -12.72 18.78
C LEU A 292 -0.95 -11.50 18.56
N THR A 293 0.06 -11.34 19.40
CA THR A 293 0.85 -10.09 19.52
C THR A 293 2.32 -10.26 19.17
N GLU A 294 2.78 -11.49 19.00
CA GLU A 294 4.18 -11.87 18.83
C GLU A 294 4.32 -12.91 17.71
N THR A 295 5.41 -12.81 16.94
CA THR A 295 5.82 -13.84 15.98
C THR A 295 6.48 -15.02 16.69
N GLY A 296 6.50 -16.20 16.05
CA GLY A 296 7.18 -17.38 16.58
C GLY A 296 6.52 -18.05 17.78
N LYS A 297 5.47 -17.47 18.35
CA LYS A 297 4.70 -18.03 19.48
C LYS A 297 3.57 -18.95 19.01
N ASP A 298 3.42 -20.10 19.66
CA ASP A 298 2.25 -20.97 19.51
C ASP A 298 1.10 -20.41 20.37
N TYR A 299 0.02 -20.00 19.73
CA TYR A 299 -1.24 -19.66 20.37
C TYR A 299 -2.18 -20.86 20.30
N LEU A 300 -2.91 -21.12 21.37
CA LEU A 300 -3.91 -22.18 21.41
C LEU A 300 -5.31 -21.57 21.28
N ILE A 301 -6.00 -21.90 20.19
CA ILE A 301 -7.39 -21.53 19.95
C ILE A 301 -8.20 -22.82 19.97
N ASP A 302 -9.08 -22.99 20.96
CA ASP A 302 -9.82 -24.24 21.16
C ASP A 302 -8.90 -25.49 21.25
N GLY A 303 -7.70 -25.33 21.83
CA GLY A 303 -6.69 -26.38 21.95
C GLY A 303 -5.88 -26.66 20.67
N LYS A 304 -6.14 -25.92 19.59
CA LYS A 304 -5.48 -26.04 18.28
C LYS A 304 -4.41 -24.96 18.10
N LYS A 305 -3.30 -25.31 17.45
CA LYS A 305 -2.15 -24.41 17.31
C LYS A 305 -2.31 -23.41 16.18
N LEU A 306 -1.93 -22.17 16.45
CA LEU A 306 -1.78 -21.09 15.47
C LEU A 306 -0.53 -20.29 15.82
N ARG A 307 0.31 -19.98 14.83
CA ARG A 307 1.49 -19.14 14.96
C ARG A 307 1.53 -18.06 13.89
N VAL A 308 1.84 -16.83 14.29
CA VAL A 308 2.28 -15.77 13.37
C VAL A 308 3.76 -15.98 13.06
N VAL A 309 4.11 -16.03 11.78
CA VAL A 309 5.47 -16.29 11.32
C VAL A 309 6.23 -14.98 11.10
N GLY A 310 5.61 -14.03 10.39
CA GLY A 310 6.18 -12.71 10.11
C GLY A 310 5.38 -11.96 9.04
N LEU A 311 5.97 -10.90 8.49
CA LEU A 311 5.42 -10.15 7.38
C LEU A 311 6.09 -10.55 6.05
N ALA A 312 5.31 -10.61 4.98
CA ALA A 312 5.79 -10.78 3.61
C ALA A 312 5.10 -9.74 2.71
N ASP A 313 5.33 -9.81 1.39
CA ASP A 313 4.79 -8.84 0.43
C ASP A 313 5.36 -7.45 0.69
N LEU A 314 6.68 -7.41 0.76
CA LEU A 314 7.47 -6.21 1.07
C LEU A 314 8.71 -6.21 0.17
N GLY A 315 9.63 -7.13 0.39
CA GLY A 315 10.86 -7.20 -0.38
C GLY A 315 11.66 -8.43 -0.02
N LYS A 316 12.69 -8.71 -0.83
CA LYS A 316 13.54 -9.91 -0.71
C LYS A 316 13.96 -10.23 0.72
N LYS A 317 13.89 -11.50 1.07
CA LYS A 317 14.47 -12.03 2.30
C LYS A 317 15.93 -11.58 2.46
N GLN A 318 16.28 -11.10 3.65
CA GLN A 318 17.65 -10.78 4.05
C GLN A 318 17.99 -11.44 5.38
N GLU A 319 19.27 -11.64 5.67
CA GLU A 319 19.72 -12.14 6.97
C GLU A 319 19.48 -11.12 8.09
N THR A 320 19.64 -9.84 7.77
CA THR A 320 19.36 -8.71 8.66
C THR A 320 18.61 -7.63 7.90
N TYR A 321 17.69 -6.97 8.60
CA TYR A 321 16.93 -5.84 8.06
C TYR A 321 17.42 -4.56 8.72
N ASN A 322 17.85 -3.60 7.91
CA ASN A 322 18.35 -2.29 8.34
C ASN A 322 17.90 -1.21 7.35
N ASP A 323 18.44 0.01 7.44
CA ASP A 323 17.99 1.14 6.62
C ASP A 323 18.27 0.98 5.11
N CYS A 324 19.09 0.00 4.71
CA CYS A 324 19.32 -0.38 3.32
C CYS A 324 18.31 -1.41 2.78
N TYR A 325 17.44 -1.97 3.62
CA TYR A 325 16.35 -2.82 3.14
C TYR A 325 15.37 -1.98 2.31
N VAL A 326 14.98 -2.52 1.15
CA VAL A 326 14.04 -1.85 0.24
C VAL A 326 12.88 -2.78 -0.05
N GLU A 327 11.69 -2.34 0.33
CA GLU A 327 10.42 -2.93 -0.08
C GLU A 327 9.89 -2.32 -1.39
N ASP A 328 8.92 -2.98 -2.02
CA ASP A 328 8.15 -2.58 -3.22
C ASP A 328 7.20 -1.40 -3.00
N LYS A 329 6.73 -1.18 -1.76
CA LYS A 329 5.88 -0.05 -1.32
C LYS A 329 4.48 -0.03 -1.91
N ASP A 330 3.94 -1.19 -2.29
CA ASP A 330 2.56 -1.31 -2.74
C ASP A 330 1.55 -1.24 -1.59
N ASN A 331 0.27 -1.46 -1.92
CA ASN A 331 -0.84 -1.34 -0.99
C ASN A 331 -1.16 -2.67 -0.28
N TYR A 332 -0.32 -3.69 -0.40
CA TYR A 332 -0.52 -5.01 0.18
C TYR A 332 0.57 -5.31 1.20
N ILE A 333 0.16 -5.99 2.27
CA ILE A 333 1.07 -6.51 3.30
C ILE A 333 0.51 -7.85 3.73
N ASP A 334 1.35 -8.87 3.67
CA ASP A 334 0.99 -10.22 4.06
C ASP A 334 1.45 -10.53 5.48
N ILE A 335 0.51 -11.00 6.31
CA ILE A 335 0.82 -11.61 7.60
C ILE A 335 0.82 -13.12 7.38
N ILE A 336 2.01 -13.72 7.50
CA ILE A 336 2.23 -15.15 7.26
C ILE A 336 1.92 -15.95 8.52
N LEU A 337 1.18 -17.04 8.34
CA LEU A 337 0.64 -17.85 9.42
C LEU A 337 0.96 -19.34 9.20
N SER A 338 1.15 -20.06 10.30
CA SER A 338 1.23 -21.52 10.34
C SER A 338 0.34 -22.08 11.44
N GLY A 339 -0.04 -23.35 11.31
CA GLY A 339 -0.82 -24.05 12.32
C GLY A 339 -1.95 -24.90 11.75
N GLU A 340 -2.85 -25.29 12.63
CA GLU A 340 -4.02 -26.09 12.30
C GLU A 340 -5.12 -25.17 11.73
N VAL A 341 -5.75 -25.60 10.63
CA VAL A 341 -6.76 -24.80 9.90
C VAL A 341 -7.95 -24.40 10.80
N GLU A 342 -8.28 -25.25 11.76
CA GLU A 342 -9.34 -25.04 12.75
C GLU A 342 -9.04 -23.87 13.69
N ALA A 343 -7.76 -23.61 14.00
CA ALA A 343 -7.38 -22.41 14.75
C ALA A 343 -7.28 -21.19 13.84
N VAL A 344 -6.66 -21.35 12.66
CA VAL A 344 -6.43 -20.26 11.70
C VAL A 344 -7.75 -19.64 11.24
N SER A 345 -8.76 -20.45 10.95
CA SER A 345 -10.11 -20.01 10.57
C SER A 345 -10.86 -19.23 11.65
N LYS A 346 -10.35 -19.17 12.89
CA LYS A 346 -10.92 -18.39 14.00
C LYS A 346 -10.38 -16.98 14.10
N ILE A 347 -9.40 -16.59 13.27
CA ILE A 347 -9.00 -15.19 13.16
C ILE A 347 -10.21 -14.38 12.67
N THR A 348 -10.47 -13.27 13.33
CA THR A 348 -11.64 -12.41 13.05
C THR A 348 -11.23 -11.01 12.64
N THR A 349 -10.09 -10.53 13.15
CA THR A 349 -9.70 -9.12 13.05
C THR A 349 -8.19 -9.01 12.95
N VAL A 350 -7.72 -8.13 12.06
CA VAL A 350 -6.36 -7.58 12.07
C VAL A 350 -6.43 -6.16 12.61
N GLU A 351 -5.48 -5.81 13.48
CA GLU A 351 -5.43 -4.49 14.08
C GLU A 351 -4.06 -3.86 13.87
N ILE A 352 -4.06 -2.54 13.62
CA ILE A 352 -2.90 -1.67 13.72
C ILE A 352 -3.22 -0.69 14.85
N PRO A 353 -2.82 -0.97 16.10
CA PRO A 353 -3.29 -0.18 17.24
C PRO A 353 -2.81 1.28 17.23
N SER A 354 -1.68 1.58 16.58
CA SER A 354 -1.13 2.94 16.36
C SER A 354 -0.94 3.79 17.64
N THR A 355 -0.93 3.14 18.81
CA THR A 355 -0.93 3.76 20.14
C THR A 355 -0.29 2.83 21.18
N GLY A 356 0.08 3.41 22.33
CA GLY A 356 0.67 2.66 23.44
C GLY A 356 2.00 2.03 23.06
N ALA A 357 2.11 0.70 23.15
CA ALA A 357 3.30 -0.05 22.76
C ALA A 357 3.45 -0.23 21.24
N TYR A 358 2.42 0.11 20.45
CA TYR A 358 2.43 -0.06 19.00
C TYR A 358 2.77 1.25 18.29
N SER A 359 3.66 1.15 17.31
CA SER A 359 3.96 2.28 16.42
C SER A 359 2.81 2.49 15.43
N PRO A 360 2.50 3.74 15.04
CA PRO A 360 1.67 3.99 13.87
C PRO A 360 2.47 3.72 12.58
N VAL A 361 1.75 3.53 11.47
CA VAL A 361 2.31 3.51 10.11
C VAL A 361 2.01 4.85 9.41
N TYR A 362 2.68 5.11 8.30
CA TYR A 362 2.57 6.36 7.54
C TYR A 362 2.46 6.09 6.05
N ASN A 363 1.68 6.92 5.35
CA ASN A 363 1.85 7.06 3.91
C ASN A 363 3.26 7.61 3.62
N PRO A 364 3.79 7.47 2.39
CA PRO A 364 4.98 8.22 1.99
C PRO A 364 4.80 9.73 2.29
N GLY A 365 5.90 10.44 2.50
CA GLY A 365 5.88 11.85 2.92
C GLY A 365 5.66 12.08 4.42
N GLY A 366 5.74 11.02 5.24
CA GLY A 366 5.82 11.12 6.69
C GLY A 366 7.16 11.71 7.16
N PRO A 367 7.37 11.86 8.48
CA PRO A 367 8.49 12.62 9.03
C PRO A 367 9.87 11.98 8.83
N GLY A 368 9.95 10.68 8.55
CA GLY A 368 11.21 9.95 8.57
C GLY A 368 11.85 9.93 9.96
N ASN A 369 13.16 9.67 10.01
CA ASN A 369 13.96 9.64 11.23
C ASN A 369 14.80 10.92 11.49
N ASP A 370 14.87 11.84 10.52
CA ASP A 370 15.53 13.15 10.62
C ASP A 370 14.66 14.26 9.97
N PRO A 371 13.48 14.57 10.55
CA PRO A 371 12.56 15.56 10.02
C PRO A 371 13.16 16.97 10.02
N ALA A 372 12.89 17.73 8.97
CA ALA A 372 13.28 19.14 8.90
C ALA A 372 12.37 20.01 9.79
N PRO A 373 12.93 21.03 10.46
CA PRO A 373 12.13 21.92 11.30
C PRO A 373 11.10 22.68 10.45
N ASN A 374 9.92 22.92 11.03
CA ASN A 374 8.81 23.66 10.42
C ASN A 374 8.23 23.05 9.13
N VAL A 375 8.56 21.78 8.82
CA VAL A 375 7.91 21.03 7.75
C VAL A 375 6.78 20.20 8.34
N ARG A 376 5.61 20.26 7.70
CA ARG A 376 4.46 19.42 8.04
C ARG A 376 4.45 18.20 7.13
N TYR A 377 4.43 17.03 7.74
CA TYR A 377 4.50 15.71 7.11
C TYR A 377 3.13 15.02 7.11
N SER A 378 2.98 13.98 6.29
CA SER A 378 1.78 13.14 6.34
C SER A 378 1.62 12.56 7.74
N ALA A 379 0.39 12.55 8.24
CA ALA A 379 0.11 12.16 9.60
C ALA A 379 0.24 10.64 9.80
N PRO A 380 0.50 10.19 11.04
CA PRO A 380 0.46 8.77 11.36
C PRO A 380 -0.94 8.19 11.15
N SER A 381 -1.02 6.89 10.98
CA SER A 381 -2.30 6.16 10.99
C SER A 381 -3.06 6.38 12.30
N PRO A 382 -4.41 6.42 12.25
CA PRO A 382 -5.22 6.23 13.45
C PRO A 382 -5.13 4.77 13.92
N PRO A 383 -5.67 4.43 15.11
CA PRO A 383 -5.95 3.03 15.45
C PRO A 383 -6.87 2.40 14.40
N ILE A 384 -6.51 1.22 13.90
CA ILE A 384 -7.24 0.50 12.85
C ILE A 384 -7.66 -0.87 13.39
N SER A 385 -8.89 -1.24 13.10
CA SER A 385 -9.45 -2.57 13.35
C SER A 385 -10.22 -3.01 12.12
N GLN A 386 -9.71 -4.01 11.42
CA GLN A 386 -10.24 -4.46 10.14
C GLN A 386 -10.69 -5.92 10.27
N LYS A 387 -11.95 -6.18 9.92
CA LYS A 387 -12.49 -7.54 9.89
C LYS A 387 -11.80 -8.34 8.79
N VAL A 388 -11.58 -9.61 9.08
CA VAL A 388 -10.95 -10.56 8.18
C VAL A 388 -12.03 -11.37 7.45
N THR A 389 -11.96 -11.37 6.12
CA THR A 389 -12.72 -12.29 5.27
C THR A 389 -12.00 -13.64 5.24
N ILE A 390 -12.68 -14.71 5.60
CA ILE A 390 -12.13 -16.07 5.58
C ILE A 390 -12.38 -16.70 4.20
N ALA A 391 -11.30 -16.93 3.46
CA ALA A 391 -11.27 -17.36 2.06
C ALA A 391 -10.34 -18.59 1.90
N LEU A 392 -10.49 -19.57 2.80
CA LEU A 392 -9.62 -20.76 2.87
C LEU A 392 -10.00 -21.86 1.85
N GLU A 393 -11.24 -21.88 1.39
CA GLU A 393 -11.79 -22.86 0.43
C GLU A 393 -11.94 -22.27 -0.97
N ASP A 394 -12.38 -21.02 -1.05
CA ASP A 394 -12.37 -20.19 -2.26
C ASP A 394 -11.55 -18.94 -1.95
N PRO A 395 -10.39 -18.73 -2.59
CA PRO A 395 -9.52 -17.59 -2.31
C PRO A 395 -10.12 -16.25 -2.78
N LEU A 396 -11.24 -16.28 -3.52
CA LEU A 396 -11.88 -15.11 -4.12
C LEU A 396 -10.88 -14.35 -4.99
N THR A 397 -10.37 -15.01 -6.01
CA THR A 397 -9.39 -14.45 -6.94
C THR A 397 -9.84 -14.58 -8.39
N VAL A 398 -9.19 -13.83 -9.29
CA VAL A 398 -9.42 -13.89 -10.73
C VAL A 398 -8.10 -13.90 -11.50
N THR A 399 -8.10 -14.62 -12.62
CA THR A 399 -7.00 -14.67 -13.59
C THR A 399 -7.52 -14.23 -14.94
N TYR A 400 -6.84 -13.27 -15.57
CA TYR A 400 -7.19 -12.74 -16.89
C TYR A 400 -5.93 -12.54 -17.76
N PRO A 401 -5.97 -12.92 -19.06
CA PRO A 401 -7.03 -13.71 -19.70
C PRO A 401 -7.13 -15.12 -19.10
N ASP A 402 -8.17 -15.87 -19.45
CA ASP A 402 -8.34 -17.26 -18.97
C ASP A 402 -7.08 -18.10 -19.29
N GLY A 403 -6.63 -18.89 -18.32
CA GLY A 403 -5.41 -19.68 -18.42
C GLY A 403 -4.10 -18.88 -18.41
N ALA A 404 -4.12 -17.56 -18.14
CA ALA A 404 -2.90 -16.79 -17.97
C ALA A 404 -2.03 -17.38 -16.85
N SER A 405 -0.73 -17.47 -17.10
CA SER A 405 0.23 -18.02 -16.16
C SER A 405 1.38 -17.04 -15.93
N ALA A 406 1.99 -17.14 -14.75
CA ALA A 406 3.14 -16.34 -14.37
C ALA A 406 4.42 -16.72 -15.15
N ARG A 407 4.43 -17.91 -15.79
CA ARG A 407 5.57 -18.48 -16.52
C ARG A 407 5.67 -18.01 -17.96
#